data_AF-A0ABD3L8U7-F1
#
_entry.id   AF-A0ABD3L8U7-F1
#
_cell.length_a   1.000
_cell.length_b   1.000
_cell.length_c   1.000
_cell.angle_alpha   90.00
_cell.angle_beta   90.00
_cell.angle_gamma   90.00
#
_symmetry.space_group_name_H-M   'P 1'
#
loop_
_entity.id
_entity.type
_entity.pdbx_description
1 polymer ?
#
loop_
_entity_poly.entity_id
_entity_poly.type
_entity_poly.pdbx_seq_one_letter_code
_entity_poly.pdbx_strand_id
1 'polypeptide(L)'
;MAKHRKKFGVEEVKRWEDALVEVAELKGWDLKTRGHGEAIKLIIREVLVNLKIKHKYVKNQLVGVDDRVEDIMKQLDVDCEGVCFVGIHGMGGVGKTTLVKVVFNQVYSYFDDCCFLGDV
;
A
#
# COMPACT_ATOMS: atom_id res chain seq x y z
N MET A 1 -29.05 14.40 -23.08
CA MET A 1 -28.01 14.37 -24.13
C MET A 1 -28.21 15.38 -25.26
N ALA A 2 -29.35 15.45 -25.97
CA ALA A 2 -29.53 16.34 -27.13
C ALA A 2 -29.27 17.85 -26.86
N LYS A 3 -29.72 18.38 -25.70
CA LYS A 3 -29.41 19.76 -25.27
C LYS A 3 -27.92 19.98 -25.03
N HIS A 4 -27.21 19.00 -24.47
CA HIS A 4 -25.77 19.09 -24.21
C HIS A 4 -24.96 18.97 -25.51
N ARG A 5 -25.35 18.09 -26.45
CA ARG A 5 -24.69 17.99 -27.77
C ARG A 5 -24.79 19.29 -28.57
N LYS A 6 -25.91 20.02 -28.48
CA LYS A 6 -26.07 21.36 -29.08
C LYS A 6 -25.18 22.42 -28.42
N LYS A 7 -24.94 22.33 -27.11
CA LYS A 7 -24.21 23.36 -26.35
C LYS A 7 -22.69 23.13 -26.35
N PHE A 8 -22.25 21.88 -26.33
CA PHE A 8 -20.85 21.49 -26.13
C PHE A 8 -20.25 20.72 -27.31
N GLY A 9 -21.05 20.41 -28.33
CA GLY A 9 -20.63 19.59 -29.46
C GLY A 9 -20.81 18.10 -29.21
N VAL A 10 -20.88 17.34 -30.30
CA VAL A 10 -21.12 15.89 -30.27
C VAL A 10 -19.93 15.14 -29.68
N GLU A 11 -18.71 15.55 -30.05
CA GLU A 11 -17.45 14.92 -29.61
C GLU A 11 -17.24 15.06 -28.09
N GLU A 12 -17.43 16.26 -27.53
CA GLU A 12 -17.23 16.49 -26.10
C GLU A 12 -18.21 15.66 -25.25
N VAL A 13 -19.49 15.63 -25.66
CA VAL A 13 -20.50 14.81 -24.99
C VAL A 13 -20.19 13.32 -25.11
N LYS A 14 -19.61 12.88 -26.24
CA LYS A 14 -19.19 11.49 -26.42
C LYS A 14 -18.06 11.13 -25.46
N ARG A 15 -17.05 11.98 -25.28
CA ARG A 15 -15.98 11.76 -24.29
C ARG A 15 -16.50 11.65 -22.87
N TRP A 16 -17.52 12.44 -22.51
CA TRP A 16 -18.15 12.33 -21.19
C TRP A 16 -18.96 11.05 -21.04
N GLU A 17 -19.67 10.63 -22.09
CA GLU A 17 -20.37 9.33 -22.12
C GLU A 17 -19.38 8.19 -21.93
N ASP A 18 -18.28 8.18 -22.68
CA ASP A 18 -17.22 7.17 -22.56
C ASP A 18 -16.61 7.15 -21.15
N ALA A 19 -16.28 8.31 -20.58
CA ALA A 19 -15.75 8.41 -19.23
C ALA A 19 -16.74 7.94 -18.14
N LEU A 20 -18.04 8.20 -18.32
CA LEU A 20 -19.07 7.72 -17.41
C LEU A 20 -19.23 6.20 -17.48
N VAL A 21 -19.10 5.62 -18.67
CA VAL A 21 -19.09 4.16 -18.86
C VAL A 21 -17.89 3.56 -18.14
N GLU A 22 -16.69 4.09 -18.35
CA GLU A 22 -15.48 3.62 -17.66
C GLU A 22 -15.63 3.66 -16.14
N VAL A 23 -16.16 4.76 -15.59
CA VAL A 23 -16.39 4.89 -14.14
C VAL A 23 -17.48 3.94 -13.65
N ALA A 24 -18.54 3.70 -14.43
CA ALA A 24 -19.61 2.78 -14.07
C ALA A 24 -19.16 1.31 -14.09
N GLU A 25 -18.16 0.98 -14.91
CA GLU A 25 -17.53 -0.36 -14.94
C GLU A 25 -16.60 -0.61 -13.75
N LEU A 26 -16.18 0.45 -13.03
CA LEU A 26 -15.41 0.29 -11.79
C LEU A 26 -16.26 -0.43 -10.74
N LYS A 27 -15.77 -1.57 -10.28
CA LYS A 27 -16.41 -2.32 -9.20
C LYS A 27 -16.32 -1.52 -7.90
N GLY A 28 -17.46 -1.05 -7.42
CA GLY A 28 -17.59 -0.50 -6.07
C GLY A 28 -17.41 -1.57 -5.00
N TRP A 29 -17.23 -1.14 -3.75
CA TRP A 29 -17.12 -2.05 -2.62
C TRP A 29 -18.49 -2.49 -2.16
N ASP A 30 -18.69 -3.81 -2.00
CA ASP A 30 -19.94 -4.33 -1.44
C ASP A 30 -19.93 -4.14 0.07
N LEU A 31 -20.67 -3.13 0.53
CA LEU A 31 -20.78 -2.78 1.95
C LEU A 31 -21.92 -3.52 2.65
N LYS A 32 -22.68 -4.37 1.96
CA LYS A 32 -23.88 -5.03 2.52
C LYS A 32 -23.58 -5.97 3.70
N THR A 33 -22.33 -6.42 3.83
CA THR A 33 -21.89 -7.35 4.88
C THR A 33 -21.10 -6.67 6.01
N ARG A 34 -20.78 -5.38 5.90
CA ARG A 34 -19.89 -4.67 6.83
C ARG A 34 -20.52 -3.39 7.36
N GLY A 35 -20.24 -3.04 8.62
CA GLY A 35 -20.67 -1.77 9.18
C GLY A 35 -19.94 -0.59 8.52
N HIS A 36 -20.57 0.59 8.44
CA HIS A 36 -19.95 1.78 7.84
C HIS A 36 -18.56 2.12 8.42
N GLY A 37 -18.35 1.91 9.72
CA GLY A 37 -17.05 2.15 10.35
C GLY A 37 -15.95 1.20 9.84
N GLU A 38 -16.28 -0.06 9.58
CA GLU A 38 -15.34 -1.05 9.04
C GLU A 38 -15.00 -0.75 7.58
N ALA A 39 -16.02 -0.35 6.80
CA ALA A 39 -15.82 0.10 5.43
C ALA A 39 -14.86 1.30 5.35
N ILE A 40 -15.05 2.30 6.20
CA ILE A 40 -14.17 3.49 6.26
C ILE A 40 -12.73 3.08 6.60
N LYS A 41 -12.53 2.17 7.57
CA LYS A 41 -11.19 1.69 7.93
C LYS A 41 -10.50 1.00 6.76
N LEU A 42 -11.20 0.15 6.02
CA LEU A 42 -10.67 -0.49 4.83
C LEU A 42 -10.31 0.54 3.75
N ILE A 43 -11.16 1.54 3.51
CA ILE A 43 -10.89 2.60 2.50
C ILE A 43 -9.63 3.36 2.89
N ILE A 44 -9.51 3.76 4.15
CA ILE A 44 -8.32 4.44 4.66
C ILE A 44 -7.08 3.57 4.45
N ARG A 45 -7.13 2.28 4.83
CA ARG A 45 -6.02 1.34 4.66
C ARG A 45 -5.59 1.26 3.19
N GLU A 46 -6.53 1.04 2.28
CA GLU A 46 -6.28 0.91 0.84
C GLU A 46 -5.65 2.19 0.26
N VAL A 47 -6.17 3.36 0.62
CA VAL A 47 -5.64 4.65 0.17
C VAL A 47 -4.22 4.87 0.70
N LEU A 48 -3.96 4.56 1.98
CA LEU A 48 -2.62 4.72 2.57
C LEU A 48 -1.59 3.81 1.89
N VAL A 49 -1.97 2.58 1.52
CA VAL A 49 -1.11 1.63 0.79
C VAL A 49 -0.86 2.11 -0.63
N ASN A 50 -1.89 2.52 -1.36
CA ASN A 50 -1.76 3.00 -2.75
C ASN A 50 -0.93 4.29 -2.86
N LEU A 51 -1.10 5.21 -1.90
CA LEU A 51 -0.29 6.43 -1.82
C LEU A 51 1.12 6.17 -1.28
N LYS A 52 1.42 4.93 -0.83
CA LYS A 52 2.72 4.55 -0.25
C LYS A 52 3.14 5.48 0.89
N ILE A 53 2.19 6.02 1.67
CA ILE A 53 2.45 7.05 2.69
C ILE A 53 3.43 6.55 3.76
N LYS A 54 3.37 5.26 4.11
CA LYS A 54 4.25 4.65 5.10
C LYS A 54 5.57 4.15 4.51
N HIS A 55 5.71 4.11 3.19
CA HIS A 55 6.88 3.57 2.50
C HIS A 55 8.12 4.42 2.79
N LYS A 56 9.19 3.79 3.26
CA LYS A 56 10.46 4.45 3.56
C LYS A 56 11.33 4.50 2.33
N TYR A 57 11.99 5.64 2.12
CA TYR A 57 13.00 5.74 1.07
C TYR A 57 14.16 4.79 1.37
N VAL A 58 14.51 3.98 0.38
CA VAL A 58 15.67 3.09 0.37
C VAL A 58 16.42 3.32 -0.93
N LYS A 59 17.75 3.42 -0.87
CA LYS A 59 18.58 3.61 -2.06
C LYS A 59 18.49 2.36 -2.94
N ASN A 60 18.30 2.52 -4.25
CA ASN A 60 18.14 1.40 -5.20
C ASN A 60 19.39 0.51 -5.39
N GLN A 61 20.55 0.91 -4.85
CA GLN A 61 21.83 0.20 -5.02
C GLN A 61 22.14 -0.64 -3.78
N LEU A 62 21.27 -1.60 -3.45
CA LEU A 62 21.51 -2.58 -2.41
C LEU A 62 21.93 -3.91 -3.05
N VAL A 63 23.08 -4.43 -2.64
CA VAL A 63 23.60 -5.73 -3.12
C VAL A 63 23.59 -6.70 -1.95
N GLY A 64 23.13 -7.94 -2.19
CA GLY A 64 23.10 -9.00 -1.16
C GLY A 64 22.12 -8.73 -0.02
N VAL A 65 21.07 -7.93 -0.28
CA VAL A 65 20.03 -7.64 0.72
C VAL A 65 18.87 -8.62 0.61
N ASP A 66 18.59 -9.14 -0.58
CA ASP A 66 17.43 -9.99 -0.85
C ASP A 66 17.41 -11.25 0.00
N ASP A 67 18.50 -12.03 0.04
CA ASP A 67 18.59 -13.26 0.85
C ASP A 67 18.32 -12.98 2.35
N ARG A 68 18.90 -11.89 2.88
CA ARG A 68 18.71 -11.51 4.30
C ARG A 68 17.29 -11.05 4.59
N VAL A 69 16.64 -10.39 3.62
CA VAL A 69 15.24 -9.99 3.73
C VAL A 69 14.37 -11.24 3.74
N GLU A 70 14.62 -12.19 2.85
CA GLU A 70 13.90 -13.47 2.80
C GLU A 70 14.03 -14.24 4.11
N ASP A 71 15.22 -14.32 4.68
CA ASP A 71 15.45 -14.96 5.98
C ASP A 71 14.67 -14.29 7.10
N ILE A 72 14.64 -12.95 7.14
CA ILE A 72 13.85 -12.21 8.13
C ILE A 72 12.35 -12.43 7.91
N MET A 73 11.87 -12.43 6.67
CA MET A 73 10.46 -12.68 6.34
C MET A 73 10.00 -14.07 6.80
N LYS A 74 10.84 -15.10 6.61
CA LYS A 74 10.58 -16.45 7.12
C LYS A 74 10.52 -16.51 8.64
N GLN A 75 11.37 -15.76 9.34
CA GLN A 75 11.35 -15.70 10.81
C GLN A 75 10.17 -14.91 11.37
N LEU A 76 9.76 -13.85 10.67
CA LEU A 76 8.62 -13.03 11.08
C LEU A 76 7.31 -13.82 11.00
N ASP A 77 7.22 -14.76 10.06
CA ASP A 77 6.04 -15.60 9.82
C ASP A 77 4.76 -14.73 9.88
N VAL A 78 4.67 -13.77 8.96
CA VAL A 78 3.69 -12.66 9.00
C VAL A 78 2.23 -13.11 9.02
N ASP A 79 1.96 -14.37 8.70
CA ASP A 79 0.64 -14.99 8.70
C ASP A 79 0.31 -15.72 10.03
N CYS A 80 1.26 -15.80 10.97
CA CYS A 80 1.11 -16.48 12.24
C CYS A 80 0.55 -15.56 13.33
N GLU A 81 -0.35 -16.11 14.17
CA GLU A 81 -0.92 -15.39 15.29
C GLU A 81 0.07 -15.32 16.46
N GLY A 82 0.49 -14.12 16.85
CA GLY A 82 1.36 -13.92 18.01
C GLY A 82 2.19 -12.66 17.94
N VAL A 83 3.11 -12.52 18.92
CA VAL A 83 4.10 -11.44 18.94
C VAL A 83 5.46 -12.03 18.57
N CYS A 84 6.05 -11.55 17.48
CA CYS A 84 7.38 -11.94 17.03
C CYS A 84 8.37 -10.77 17.24
N PHE A 85 9.55 -11.09 17.77
CA PHE A 85 10.65 -10.14 17.92
C PHE A 85 11.87 -10.65 17.15
N VAL A 86 12.39 -9.84 16.23
CA VAL A 86 13.61 -10.15 15.45
C VAL A 86 14.67 -9.11 15.78
N GLY A 87 15.81 -9.58 16.28
CA GLY A 87 16.98 -8.74 16.57
C GLY A 87 18.02 -8.81 15.46
N ILE A 88 18.44 -7.66 14.93
CA ILE A 88 19.50 -7.58 13.91
C ILE A 88 20.73 -6.91 14.53
N HIS A 89 21.84 -7.64 14.64
CA HIS A 89 23.09 -7.14 15.20
C HIS A 89 24.26 -7.26 14.21
N GLY A 90 25.40 -6.65 14.54
CA GLY A 90 26.61 -6.69 13.70
C GLY A 90 27.37 -5.36 13.73
N MET A 91 28.49 -5.31 13.00
CA MET A 91 29.37 -4.14 12.95
C MET A 91 28.65 -2.86 12.49
N GLY A 92 29.23 -1.71 12.87
CA GLY A 92 28.79 -0.40 12.36
C GLY A 92 28.90 -0.31 10.84
N GLY A 93 28.01 0.45 10.20
CA GLY A 93 28.07 0.70 8.75
C GLY A 93 27.55 -0.42 7.84
N VAL A 94 27.29 -1.63 8.35
CA VAL A 94 26.80 -2.80 7.56
C VAL A 94 25.38 -2.60 6.97
N GLY A 95 24.68 -1.54 7.37
CA GLY A 95 23.36 -1.21 6.83
C GLY A 95 22.20 -1.94 7.51
N LYS A 96 22.31 -2.25 8.80
CA LYS A 96 21.24 -2.88 9.60
C LYS A 96 19.93 -2.10 9.52
N THR A 97 19.95 -0.79 9.78
CA THR A 97 18.78 0.09 9.67
C THR A 97 18.21 0.11 8.25
N THR A 98 19.07 0.01 7.24
CA THR A 98 18.62 -0.07 5.84
C THR A 98 17.89 -1.38 5.57
N LEU A 99 18.39 -2.50 6.08
CA LEU A 99 17.72 -3.80 6.00
C LEU A 99 16.33 -3.76 6.65
N VAL A 100 16.22 -3.19 7.86
CA VAL A 100 14.92 -3.04 8.55
C VAL A 100 13.95 -2.17 7.73
N LYS A 101 14.42 -1.10 7.07
CA LYS A 101 13.56 -0.29 6.18
C LYS A 101 13.01 -1.08 5.00
N VAL A 102 13.82 -1.96 4.40
CA VAL A 102 13.39 -2.82 3.27
C VAL A 102 12.33 -3.80 3.74
N VAL A 103 12.59 -4.51 4.84
CA VAL A 103 11.62 -5.44 5.44
C VAL A 103 10.32 -4.71 5.79
N PHE A 104 10.41 -3.55 6.45
CA PHE A 104 9.24 -2.74 6.79
C PHE A 104 8.40 -2.40 5.55
N ASN A 105 9.04 -1.97 4.46
CA ASN A 105 8.34 -1.65 3.21
C ASN A 105 7.62 -2.85 2.58
N GLN A 106 8.06 -4.08 2.86
CA GLN A 106 7.40 -5.29 2.40
C GLN A 106 6.25 -5.71 3.32
N VAL A 107 6.38 -5.54 4.63
CA VAL A 107 5.40 -6.08 5.61
C VAL A 107 4.33 -5.10 6.05
N TYR A 108 4.54 -3.78 5.92
CA TYR A 108 3.64 -2.80 6.54
C TYR A 108 2.18 -2.88 6.07
N SER A 109 1.94 -3.39 4.86
CA SER A 109 0.60 -3.54 4.28
C SER A 109 -0.17 -4.75 4.82
N TYR A 110 0.50 -5.70 5.47
CA TYR A 110 -0.12 -6.87 6.08
C TYR A 110 -0.81 -6.52 7.40
N PHE A 111 -0.38 -5.44 8.07
CA PHE A 111 -0.91 -5.00 9.36
C PHE A 111 -1.87 -3.82 9.21
N ASP A 112 -2.88 -3.76 10.07
CA ASP A 112 -3.79 -2.61 10.14
C ASP A 112 -3.06 -1.36 10.66
N ASP A 113 -2.20 -1.56 11.67
CA ASP A 113 -1.36 -0.53 12.25
C ASP A 113 0.12 -0.90 12.14
N CYS A 114 0.95 0.10 11.82
CA CYS A 114 2.39 -0.10 11.69
C CYS A 114 3.12 1.23 11.89
N CYS A 115 4.27 1.14 12.55
CA CYS A 115 5.13 2.27 12.84
C CYS A 115 6.58 1.86 12.55
N PHE A 116 7.36 2.81 12.02
CA PHE A 116 8.80 2.66 11.90
C PHE A 116 9.44 3.70 12.80
N LEU A 117 10.09 3.24 13.87
CA LEU A 117 10.88 4.08 14.74
C LEU A 117 12.32 4.09 14.21
N GLY A 118 12.75 5.24 13.70
CA GLY A 118 14.14 5.45 13.29
C GLY A 118 15.03 5.79 14.49
N ASP A 119 16.33 5.94 14.23
CA ASP A 119 17.27 6.53 15.19
C ASP A 119 16.74 7.90 15.67
N VAL A 120 16.80 8.12 16.99
CA VAL A 120 16.49 9.40 17.66
C VAL A 120 17.79 10.09 18.02
#